data_AF-A0A6B2DNE5-F1
#
_entry.id   AF-A0A6B2DNE5-F1
#
_cell.length_a   1.000
_cell.length_b   1.000
_cell.length_c   1.000
_cell.angle_alpha   90.00
_cell.angle_beta   90.00
_cell.angle_gamma   90.00
#
_symmetry.space_group_name_H-M   'P 1'
#
loop_
_entity.id
_entity.type
_entity.pdbx_description
1 polymer ?
#
loop_
_entity_poly.entity_id
_entity_poly.type
_entity_poly.pdbx_seq_one_letter_code
_entity_poly.pdbx_strand_id
1 'polypeptide(L)' 'RHYDAWERAVSAYVGARTGQPADALYPLAVGRAVLATCRAAYERWSARADADLTVYLDAALRALASGFADPAVIEPGD' A
#
# COMPACT_ATOMS: atom_id res chain seq x y z
N ARG A 1 4.71 14.70 -8.19
CA ARG A 1 4.82 15.81 -7.21
C ARG A 1 4.00 15.58 -5.92
N HIS A 2 2.69 15.27 -5.96
CA HIS A 2 1.95 14.94 -4.71
C HIS A 2 2.30 13.54 -4.15
N TYR A 3 2.39 12.53 -5.00
CA TYR A 3 2.72 11.15 -4.57
C TYR A 3 4.14 11.03 -4.00
N ASP A 4 5.11 11.78 -4.53
CA ASP A 4 6.49 11.77 -4.03
C ASP A 4 6.59 12.26 -2.58
N ALA A 5 5.74 13.20 -2.18
CA ALA A 5 5.69 13.67 -0.79
C ALA A 5 5.08 12.63 0.15
N TRP A 6 4.13 11.84 -0.35
CA TRP A 6 3.46 10.79 0.40
C TRP A 6 4.38 9.57 0.62
N GLU A 7 5.09 9.11 -0.40
CA GLU A 7 6.10 8.03 -0.25
C GLU A 7 7.15 8.42 0.80
N ARG A 8 7.65 9.67 0.76
CA ARG A 8 8.60 10.18 1.75
C ARG A 8 8.04 10.21 3.17
N ALA A 9 6.75 10.51 3.34
CA ALA A 9 6.12 10.48 4.65
C ALA A 9 6.08 9.06 5.24
N VAL A 10 5.77 8.05 4.41
CA VAL A 10 5.79 6.65 4.83
C VAL A 10 7.21 6.19 5.15
N SER A 11 8.19 6.50 4.30
CA SER A 11 9.60 6.16 4.55
C SER A 11 10.13 6.83 5.82
N ALA A 12 9.78 8.09 6.09
CA ALA A 12 10.14 8.77 7.34
C ALA A 12 9.52 8.10 8.57
N TYR A 13 8.24 7.72 8.49
CA TYR A 13 7.55 7.00 9.57
C TYR A 13 8.22 5.65 9.87
N VAL A 14 8.52 4.86 8.82
CA VAL A 14 9.17 3.55 8.97
C VAL A 14 10.59 3.70 9.51
N GLY A 15 11.35 4.68 9.04
CA GLY A 15 12.70 4.97 9.55
C GLY A 15 12.68 5.27 11.04
N ALA A 16 11.80 6.17 11.49
CA ALA A 16 11.63 6.50 12.90
C ALA A 16 11.25 5.28 13.76
N ARG A 17 10.39 4.39 13.25
CA ARG A 17 9.93 3.18 13.95
C ARG A 17 10.97 2.07 14.02
N THR A 18 11.91 2.02 13.09
CA THR A 18 12.92 0.95 12.97
C THR A 18 14.33 1.39 13.34
N GLY A 19 14.52 2.67 13.70
CA GLY A 19 15.84 3.23 13.99
C GLY A 19 16.74 3.32 12.76
N GLN A 20 16.16 3.37 11.55
CA GLN A 20 16.89 3.45 10.28
C GLN A 20 16.72 4.83 9.64
N PRO A 21 17.72 5.31 8.86
CA PRO A 21 17.56 6.48 8.01
C PRO A 21 16.37 6.33 7.06
N ALA A 22 15.60 7.40 6.83
CA ALA A 22 14.41 7.35 5.96
C ALA A 22 14.73 7.04 4.48
N ASP A 23 15.98 7.23 4.07
CA ASP A 23 16.53 6.90 2.77
C ASP A 23 17.24 5.53 2.72
N ALA A 24 17.24 4.78 3.83
CA ALA A 24 17.71 3.40 3.83
C ALA A 24 16.79 2.52 2.98
N LEU A 25 17.34 1.40 2.48
CA LEU A 25 16.64 0.50 1.57
C LEU A 25 15.29 0.02 2.13
N TYR A 26 15.25 -0.37 3.41
CA TYR A 26 14.05 -0.92 4.01
C TYR A 26 12.91 0.12 4.11
N PRO A 27 13.09 1.31 4.71
CA PRO A 27 12.06 2.36 4.70
C PRO A 27 11.60 2.77 3.30
N LEU A 28 12.53 2.92 2.34
CA LEU A 28 12.19 3.24 0.94
C LEU A 28 11.36 2.13 0.27
N ALA A 29 11.72 0.86 0.48
CA ALA A 29 10.98 -0.26 -0.06
C ALA A 29 9.55 -0.31 0.47
N VAL A 30 9.38 -0.10 1.78
CA VAL A 30 8.04 -0.03 2.41
C VAL A 30 7.22 1.13 1.83
N GLY A 31 7.78 2.34 1.76
CA GLY A 31 7.09 3.50 1.19
C GLY A 31 6.58 3.26 -0.24
N ARG A 32 7.43 2.66 -1.09
CA ARG A 32 7.09 2.33 -2.49
C ARG A 32 6.02 1.26 -2.60
N ALA A 33 6.15 0.19 -1.82
CA ALA A 33 5.18 -0.90 -1.82
C ALA A 33 3.79 -0.38 -1.39
N VAL A 34 3.71 0.37 -0.29
CA VAL A 34 2.45 0.94 0.20
C VAL A 34 1.83 1.89 -0.84
N LEU A 35 2.63 2.70 -1.54
CA LEU A 35 2.12 3.59 -2.61
C LEU A 35 1.54 2.81 -3.78
N ALA A 36 2.27 1.80 -4.26
CA ALA A 36 1.82 0.94 -5.36
C ALA A 36 0.52 0.20 -4.99
N THR A 37 0.43 -0.33 -3.76
CA THR A 37 -0.76 -1.01 -3.24
C THR A 37 -1.97 -0.07 -3.19
N CYS A 38 -1.84 1.13 -2.61
CA CYS A 38 -2.94 2.10 -2.56
C CYS A 38 -3.38 2.54 -3.95
N ARG A 39 -2.44 2.68 -4.89
CA ARG A 39 -2.74 3.04 -6.27
C ARG A 39 -3.52 1.93 -6.98
N ALA A 40 -3.13 0.67 -6.83
CA ALA A 40 -3.84 -0.47 -7.41
C ALA A 40 -5.30 -0.56 -6.88
N ALA A 41 -5.48 -0.34 -5.57
CA ALA A 41 -6.81 -0.30 -4.95
C ALA A 41 -7.68 0.82 -5.54
N TYR A 42 -7.12 2.02 -5.70
CA TYR A 42 -7.82 3.15 -6.31
C TYR A 42 -8.18 2.89 -7.78
N GLU A 43 -7.27 2.33 -8.57
CA GLU A 43 -7.50 2.00 -9.98
C GLU A 43 -8.63 0.97 -10.12
N ARG A 44 -8.64 -0.08 -9.29
CA ARG A 44 -9.72 -1.08 -9.27
C ARG A 44 -11.06 -0.48 -8.86
N TRP A 45 -11.06 0.32 -7.78
CA TRP A 45 -12.27 1.01 -7.33
C TRP A 45 -12.82 1.95 -8.41
N SER A 46 -11.97 2.76 -9.04
CA SER A 46 -12.37 3.71 -10.08
C SER A 46 -13.01 3.03 -11.30
N ALA A 47 -12.69 1.75 -11.56
CA ALA A 47 -13.27 0.98 -12.66
C ALA A 47 -14.62 0.30 -12.31
N ARG A 48 -14.88 0.00 -11.03
CA ARG A 48 -16.05 -0.76 -10.58
C ARG A 48 -17.05 0.06 -9.76
N ALA A 49 -16.53 0.81 -8.77
CA ALA A 49 -17.27 1.65 -7.83
C ALA A 49 -18.50 0.98 -7.18
N ASP A 50 -18.47 -0.34 -7.02
CA ASP A 50 -19.52 -1.18 -6.44
C ASP A 50 -19.46 -1.26 -4.89
N ALA A 51 -18.40 -0.70 -4.30
CA ALA A 51 -18.22 -0.52 -2.86
C ALA A 51 -17.45 0.77 -2.56
N ASP A 52 -17.39 1.17 -1.30
CA ASP A 52 -16.61 2.32 -0.85
C ASP A 52 -15.10 2.10 -1.10
N LEU A 53 -14.38 3.17 -1.50
CA LEU A 53 -12.93 3.13 -1.72
C LEU A 53 -12.16 2.57 -0.51
N THR A 54 -12.64 2.82 0.70
CA THR A 54 -12.04 2.32 1.94
C THR A 54 -12.01 0.79 2.02
N VAL A 55 -12.98 0.10 1.41
CA VAL A 55 -13.01 -1.38 1.34
C VAL A 55 -11.87 -1.89 0.47
N TYR A 56 -11.66 -1.27 -0.69
CA TYR A 56 -10.56 -1.59 -1.60
C TYR A 56 -9.19 -1.32 -0.96
N LEU A 57 -9.04 -0.20 -0.27
CA LEU A 57 -7.80 0.15 0.43
C LEU A 57 -7.50 -0.81 1.59
N ASP A 58 -8.50 -1.17 2.40
CA ASP A 58 -8.35 -2.12 3.51
C ASP A 58 -7.90 -3.50 2.99
N ALA A 59 -8.56 -4.03 1.96
CA ALA A 59 -8.20 -5.32 1.37
C ALA A 59 -6.75 -5.31 0.82
N ALA A 60 -6.38 -4.28 0.07
CA ALA A 60 -5.04 -4.18 -0.50
C ALA A 60 -3.95 -4.03 0.57
N LEU A 61 -4.19 -3.24 1.62
CA LEU A 61 -3.23 -3.06 2.71
C LEU A 61 -3.10 -4.30 3.59
N ARG A 62 -4.18 -5.05 3.84
CA ARG A 62 -4.10 -6.34 4.54
C ARG A 62 -3.30 -7.37 3.75
N ALA A 63 -3.49 -7.42 2.44
CA ALA A 63 -2.68 -8.27 1.59
C ALA A 63 -1.21 -7.86 1.62
N LEU A 64 -0.89 -6.57 1.53
CA LEU A 64 0.50 -6.13 1.67
C LEU A 64 1.08 -6.53 3.05
N ALA A 65 0.33 -6.33 4.13
CA ALA A 65 0.76 -6.65 5.50
C ALA A 65 0.98 -8.15 5.73
N SER A 66 0.25 -9.02 5.02
CA SER A 66 0.41 -10.48 5.08
C SER A 66 1.44 -11.03 4.09
N GLY A 67 2.12 -10.18 3.31
CA GLY A 67 3.04 -10.61 2.26
C GLY A 67 2.32 -11.20 1.03
N PHE A 68 1.10 -10.73 0.77
CA PHE A 68 0.17 -11.18 -0.26
C PHE A 68 -0.30 -12.63 -0.08
N ALA A 69 -0.25 -13.14 1.15
CA ALA A 69 -0.86 -14.42 1.50
C ALA A 69 -2.36 -14.30 1.84
N ASP A 70 -2.92 -13.09 1.80
CA ASP A 70 -4.34 -12.86 2.09
C ASP A 70 -5.25 -13.41 0.97
N PRO A 71 -6.11 -14.40 1.27
CA PRO A 71 -7.01 -14.97 0.28
C PRO A 71 -8.06 -13.98 -0.21
N ALA A 72 -8.31 -12.86 0.47
CA ALA A 72 -9.25 -11.83 0.01
C ALA A 72 -8.76 -11.09 -1.26
N VAL A 73 -7.46 -11.16 -1.59
CA VAL A 73 -6.90 -10.64 -2.85
C VAL A 73 -6.91 -11.67 -3.96
N ILE A 74 -7.01 -12.96 -3.62
CA ILE A 74 -7.28 -14.03 -4.57
C ILE A 74 -8.79 -13.98 -4.85
N GLU A 75 -9.20 -13.36 -5.97
CA GLU A 75 -10.61 -13.30 -6.33
C GLU A 75 -11.20 -14.73 -6.33
N PRO A 76 -12.32 -15.01 -5.62
CA PRO A 76 -12.98 -16.29 -5.74
C PRO A 76 -13.67 -16.34 -7.12
N GLY A 77 -12.97 -16.87 -8.13
CA GLY A 77 -13.52 -16.98 -9.48
C GLY A 77 -12.58 -17.23 -10.66
N ASP A 78 -11.32 -17.63 -10.46
CA ASP A 78 -10.50 -18.28 -11.50
C ASP A 78 -10.43 -19.80 -11.27
#